data_AF-A0A8S2R317-F1
#
_entry.id   AF-A0A8S2R317-F1
#
_cell.length_a   1.000
_cell.length_b   1.000
_cell.length_c   1.000
_cell.angle_alpha   90.00
_cell.angle_beta   90.00
_cell.angle_gamma   90.00
#
_symmetry.space_group_name_H-M   'P 1'
#
loop_
_entity.id
_entity.type
_entity.pdbx_description
1 polymer ?
#
loop_
_entity_poly.entity_id
_entity_poly.type
_entity_poly.pdbx_seq_one_letter_code
_entity_poly.pdbx_strand_id
1 'polypeptide(L)'
;MRLQDDFGTTEGDRISPTNDKMPLVSDFFRVYCQGQHNTSYSNVHMGIRFDPTLHLRSIENPIVKTHLGYNILMFGFDSVSRMTFMRFLPKTYSFLIKELGAIVMKGYNIVGDGTPAALLPILTGQTEQELPESRRGHKGAVTVDKFPWIWNQLKDNGYVTQWAEDMQSVGTFQYRLKGFRDPPVDHFGRPFYRYAEGRATSRPLCFGSITRLQAMFNWIRDFFDMYPQQPKFSFLFHSYYSHNSNNHLPYADDELFAFLQMMQEHGHLDSTMLIIMTDHGARFSSLRNTHQGKLEERLPFMSIRMPPKFQDQYPTIMRNLRLNSHRLTTPFDIHATFEHLFNFHSLNPYQSKSNRSVSLFELVPENRTCAEADIEQHWCACLNWHSISIDEPIIQQFSRAVVNFLNNFVSDHKQDCATLTLLRVNKASRLEANDHLLKFVQSSDVDGRVPQFRNAPSQPLNETKFYQIQFETTPGEAQFEVTAEYDPIKDIFDIQKRHLSRVNKYGETSACVAWKRPEFREICYCSNLLVHANVSSTVTATKLD
;
A
#
# COMPACT_ATOMS: atom_id res chain seq x y z
N MET A 1 -6.37 32.84 12.43
CA MET A 1 -5.60 33.16 11.20
C MET A 1 -6.51 32.96 10.01
N ARG A 2 -6.41 33.76 8.95
CA ARG A 2 -7.27 33.63 7.75
C ARG A 2 -6.42 33.40 6.50
N LEU A 3 -6.91 32.54 5.61
CA LEU A 3 -6.29 32.30 4.31
C LEU A 3 -6.68 33.44 3.34
N GLN A 4 -5.74 33.94 2.56
CA GLN A 4 -6.04 34.79 1.39
C GLN A 4 -6.19 33.92 0.14
N ASP A 5 -5.24 33.00 -0.02
CA ASP A 5 -5.17 31.89 -0.97
C ASP A 5 -4.15 30.89 -0.38
N ASP A 6 -3.83 29.81 -1.09
CA ASP A 6 -2.81 28.88 -0.65
C ASP A 6 -1.43 29.50 -0.38
N PHE A 7 -1.13 30.74 -0.78
CA PHE A 7 0.18 31.36 -0.60
C PHE A 7 0.20 32.41 0.52
N GLY A 8 -0.94 32.98 0.90
CA GLY A 8 -1.06 34.04 1.89
C GLY A 8 -1.83 33.63 3.15
N THR A 9 -1.28 33.97 4.32
CA THR A 9 -1.99 33.90 5.61
C THR A 9 -1.93 35.23 6.34
N THR A 10 -3.05 35.69 6.90
CA THR A 10 -3.10 36.89 7.73
C THR A 10 -3.46 36.58 9.18
N GLU A 11 -2.89 37.37 10.09
CA GLU A 11 -3.35 37.41 11.47
C GLU A 11 -4.73 38.10 11.52
N GLY A 12 -5.63 37.56 12.34
CA GLY A 12 -6.92 38.21 12.60
C GLY A 12 -6.80 39.20 13.75
N ASP A 13 -7.94 39.77 14.15
CA ASP A 13 -7.99 40.73 15.24
C ASP A 13 -7.52 40.12 16.57
N ARG A 14 -6.78 40.91 17.35
CA ARG A 14 -6.37 40.52 18.69
C ARG A 14 -7.58 40.55 19.62
N ILE A 15 -7.85 39.42 20.27
CA ILE A 15 -8.88 39.31 21.31
C ILE A 15 -8.22 39.54 22.66
N SER A 16 -8.69 40.55 23.40
CA SER A 16 -8.22 40.86 24.76
C SER A 16 -9.30 41.65 25.52
N PRO A 17 -9.60 41.30 26.79
CA PRO A 17 -9.06 40.18 27.56
C PRO A 17 -9.63 38.82 27.09
N THR A 18 -8.89 37.74 27.33
CA THR A 18 -9.37 36.36 27.15
C THR A 18 -9.86 35.81 28.48
N ASN A 19 -11.04 35.20 28.51
CA ASN A 19 -11.61 34.55 29.69
C ASN A 19 -11.51 33.03 29.58
N ASP A 20 -11.52 32.34 30.72
CA ASP A 20 -11.62 30.87 30.73
C ASP A 20 -12.90 30.42 30.00
N LYS A 21 -12.82 29.32 29.26
CA LYS A 21 -13.91 28.75 28.44
C LYS A 21 -14.49 29.68 27.37
N MET A 22 -13.72 30.68 26.92
CA MET A 22 -14.11 31.49 25.77
C MET A 22 -14.21 30.61 24.50
N PRO A 23 -15.30 30.71 23.71
CA PRO A 23 -15.42 29.95 22.47
C PRO A 23 -14.36 30.35 21.45
N LEU A 24 -13.87 29.38 20.70
CA LEU A 24 -12.96 29.63 19.58
C LEU A 24 -13.69 30.37 18.46
N VAL A 25 -13.13 31.51 18.04
CA VAL A 25 -13.62 32.28 16.88
C VAL A 25 -12.99 31.83 15.55
N SER A 26 -11.95 31.00 15.62
CA SER A 26 -11.19 30.49 14.49
C SER A 26 -10.52 29.18 14.91
N ASP A 27 -10.37 28.25 13.97
CA ASP A 27 -9.67 26.98 14.20
C ASP A 27 -8.22 27.17 14.63
N PHE A 28 -7.61 28.28 14.20
CA PHE A 28 -6.19 28.53 14.44
C PHE A 28 -5.98 29.89 15.06
N PHE A 29 -5.29 29.90 16.19
CA PHE A 29 -5.06 31.10 16.99
C PHE A 29 -3.66 31.08 17.57
N ARG A 30 -3.11 32.28 17.76
CA ARG A 30 -1.86 32.47 18.51
C ARG A 30 -2.23 32.93 19.92
N VAL A 31 -1.72 32.21 20.91
CA VAL A 31 -1.86 32.59 22.31
C VAL A 31 -0.62 33.38 22.70
N TYR A 32 -0.81 34.51 23.37
CA TYR A 32 0.24 35.27 24.04
C TYR A 32 -0.17 35.49 25.50
N CYS A 33 0.62 34.99 26.44
CA CYS A 33 0.42 35.20 27.87
C CYS A 33 1.65 35.91 28.45
N GLN A 34 1.41 36.86 29.35
CA GLN A 34 2.46 37.50 30.13
C GLN A 34 2.33 37.04 31.58
N GLY A 35 3.37 36.35 32.06
CA GLY A 35 3.45 35.85 33.42
C GLY A 35 4.11 36.85 34.37
N GLN A 36 4.18 36.47 35.64
CA GLN A 36 4.98 37.20 36.63
C GLN A 36 6.47 37.16 36.25
N HIS A 37 7.25 38.14 36.72
CA HIS A 37 8.70 38.24 36.49
C HIS A 37 9.13 38.31 35.01
N ASN A 38 8.38 39.05 34.16
CA ASN A 38 8.69 39.22 32.73
C ASN A 38 8.79 37.92 31.91
N THR A 39 8.21 36.83 32.40
CA THR A 39 8.06 35.62 31.61
C THR A 39 6.94 35.82 30.59
N SER A 40 7.10 35.28 29.39
CA SER A 40 6.04 35.30 28.38
C SER A 40 5.93 33.95 27.69
N TYR A 41 4.69 33.60 27.36
CA TYR A 41 4.36 32.46 26.53
C TYR A 41 3.81 32.98 25.21
N SER A 42 4.26 32.41 24.11
CA SER A 42 3.72 32.71 22.78
C SER A 42 3.77 31.46 21.93
N ASN A 43 2.64 30.84 21.61
CA ASN A 43 2.62 29.72 20.68
C ASN A 43 1.37 29.74 19.79
N VAL A 44 1.40 28.93 18.74
CA VAL A 44 0.28 28.76 17.81
C VAL A 44 -0.43 27.46 18.16
N HIS A 45 -1.75 27.49 18.17
CA HIS A 45 -2.60 26.38 18.53
C HIS A 45 -3.62 26.08 17.43
N MET A 46 -4.03 24.82 17.38
CA MET A 46 -5.15 24.34 16.58
C MET A 46 -6.28 23.92 17.50
N GLY A 47 -7.50 24.12 17.03
CA GLY A 47 -8.74 23.57 17.57
C GLY A 47 -9.80 23.63 16.47
N ILE A 48 -11.00 23.18 16.78
CA ILE A 48 -12.15 23.28 15.87
C ILE A 48 -13.11 24.32 16.43
N ARG A 49 -13.38 25.37 15.65
CA ARG A 49 -14.40 26.36 16.03
C ARG A 49 -15.79 25.76 15.85
N PHE A 50 -16.71 26.15 16.71
CA PHE A 50 -18.13 25.87 16.49
C PHE A 50 -18.64 26.68 15.30
N ASP A 51 -19.34 26.03 14.38
CA ASP A 51 -20.02 26.68 13.26
C ASP A 51 -21.48 26.20 13.16
N PRO A 52 -22.47 27.05 13.50
CA PRO A 52 -23.87 26.64 13.50
C PRO A 52 -24.36 26.18 12.12
N THR A 53 -23.80 26.73 11.04
CA THR A 53 -24.20 26.34 9.67
C THR A 53 -23.79 24.90 9.35
N LEU A 54 -22.64 24.45 9.86
CA LEU A 54 -22.16 23.08 9.68
C LEU A 54 -22.98 22.07 10.49
N HIS A 55 -23.44 22.47 11.68
CA HIS A 55 -24.33 21.63 12.49
C HIS A 55 -25.71 21.43 11.86
N LEU A 56 -26.20 22.42 11.12
CA LEU A 56 -27.49 22.37 10.42
C LEU A 56 -27.40 21.71 9.04
N ARG A 57 -26.21 21.61 8.44
CA ARG A 57 -26.02 21.11 7.08
C ARG A 57 -26.62 19.73 6.84
N SER A 58 -26.47 18.78 7.76
CA SER A 58 -27.04 17.43 7.57
C SER A 58 -28.57 17.38 7.71
N ILE A 59 -29.18 18.44 8.24
CA ILE A 59 -30.63 18.63 8.29
C ILE A 59 -31.13 19.29 7.01
N GLU A 60 -30.41 20.30 6.52
CA GLU A 60 -30.72 21.04 5.28
C GLU A 60 -30.47 20.21 4.02
N ASN A 61 -29.36 19.47 4.03
CA ASN A 61 -28.95 18.52 3.00
C ASN A 61 -28.92 17.12 3.62
N PRO A 62 -30.09 16.50 3.85
CA PRO A 62 -30.13 15.15 4.37
C PRO A 62 -29.37 14.23 3.43
N ILE A 63 -28.56 13.33 4.01
CA ILE A 63 -27.86 12.28 3.29
C ILE A 63 -28.87 11.64 2.32
N VAL A 64 -28.55 11.67 1.02
CA VAL A 64 -29.41 11.06 0.01
C VAL A 64 -29.66 9.62 0.44
N LYS A 65 -30.90 9.12 0.36
CA LYS A 65 -31.27 7.78 0.86
C LYS A 65 -30.37 6.64 0.32
N THR A 66 -29.67 6.88 -0.78
CA THR A 66 -28.72 5.96 -1.41
C THR A 66 -27.39 5.86 -0.68
N HIS A 67 -27.04 6.81 0.18
CA HIS A 67 -25.73 6.94 0.81
C HIS A 67 -25.74 6.31 2.21
N LEU A 68 -24.70 5.55 2.55
CA LEU A 68 -24.63 4.73 3.78
C LEU A 68 -24.38 5.54 5.07
N GLY A 69 -23.68 6.67 4.96
CA GLY A 69 -23.62 7.72 5.99
C GLY A 69 -22.51 7.55 7.04
N TYR A 70 -21.56 6.63 6.80
CA TYR A 70 -20.40 6.48 7.68
C TYR A 70 -19.43 7.65 7.58
N ASN A 71 -18.76 7.96 8.68
CA ASN A 71 -17.59 8.84 8.64
C ASN A 71 -16.48 8.16 7.83
N ILE A 72 -15.62 8.97 7.23
CA ILE A 72 -14.40 8.53 6.57
C ILE A 72 -13.25 9.26 7.26
N LEU A 73 -12.36 8.50 7.90
CA LEU A 73 -11.12 9.01 8.48
C LEU A 73 -9.95 8.41 7.71
N MET A 74 -9.26 9.27 6.97
CA MET A 74 -8.01 8.97 6.29
C MET A 74 -6.87 9.66 7.01
N PHE A 75 -5.86 8.89 7.38
CA PHE A 75 -4.60 9.43 7.89
C PHE A 75 -3.44 8.76 7.16
N GLY A 76 -2.43 9.53 6.76
CA GLY A 76 -1.28 8.93 6.09
C GLY A 76 0.05 9.61 6.27
N PHE A 77 1.10 8.90 5.86
CA PHE A 77 2.48 9.38 5.84
C PHE A 77 3.06 9.42 4.44
N ASP A 78 3.97 10.37 4.22
CA ASP A 78 4.71 10.55 2.97
C ASP A 78 5.93 9.62 2.88
N SER A 79 6.21 9.05 1.72
CA SER A 79 7.49 8.37 1.43
C SER A 79 7.79 7.14 2.31
N VAL A 80 6.76 6.38 2.69
CA VAL A 80 6.85 5.16 3.50
C VAL A 80 6.34 3.93 2.72
N SER A 81 7.18 2.91 2.56
CA SER A 81 6.75 1.63 1.96
C SER A 81 5.92 0.82 2.95
N ARG A 82 5.13 -0.16 2.47
CA ARG A 82 4.42 -1.10 3.36
C ARG A 82 5.37 -1.77 4.35
N MET A 83 6.54 -2.21 3.86
CA MET A 83 7.51 -2.91 4.69
C MET A 83 8.15 -1.98 5.71
N THR A 84 8.44 -0.72 5.35
CA THR A 84 8.94 0.27 6.32
C THR A 84 7.88 0.60 7.37
N PHE A 85 6.62 0.77 7.00
CA PHE A 85 5.53 0.96 7.95
C PHE A 85 5.49 -0.19 8.97
N MET A 86 5.53 -1.44 8.50
CA MET A 86 5.52 -2.62 9.37
C MET A 86 6.76 -2.71 10.29
N ARG A 87 7.93 -2.30 9.80
CA ARG A 87 9.18 -2.34 10.59
C ARG A 87 9.26 -1.23 11.63
N PHE A 88 8.82 -0.02 11.28
CA PHE A 88 9.03 1.19 12.08
C PHE A 88 7.83 1.56 12.95
N LEU A 89 6.63 1.04 12.64
CA LEU A 89 5.41 1.23 13.42
C LEU A 89 4.82 -0.12 13.92
N PRO A 90 5.61 -0.99 14.57
CA PRO A 90 5.17 -2.34 14.91
C PRO A 90 4.01 -2.38 15.92
N LYS A 91 3.92 -1.44 16.87
CA LYS A 91 2.82 -1.40 17.85
C LYS A 91 1.52 -1.00 17.15
N THR A 92 1.56 0.08 16.37
CA THR A 92 0.45 0.56 15.56
C THR A 92 -0.01 -0.52 14.57
N TYR A 93 0.93 -1.14 13.85
CA TYR A 93 0.61 -2.20 12.90
C TYR A 93 -0.07 -3.38 13.60
N SER A 94 0.46 -3.84 14.75
CA SER A 94 -0.18 -4.92 15.51
C SER A 94 -1.59 -4.55 15.96
N PHE A 95 -1.80 -3.33 16.47
CA PHE A 95 -3.11 -2.84 16.91
C PHE A 95 -4.12 -2.77 15.77
N LEU A 96 -3.72 -2.21 14.62
CA LEU A 96 -4.56 -2.14 13.42
C LEU A 96 -5.08 -3.51 13.00
N ILE A 97 -4.24 -4.54 13.00
CA ILE A 97 -4.61 -5.86 12.48
C ILE A 97 -5.33 -6.71 13.54
N LYS A 98 -4.79 -6.77 14.75
CA LYS A 98 -5.26 -7.72 15.77
C LYS A 98 -6.46 -7.20 16.55
N GLU A 99 -6.47 -5.91 16.87
CA GLU A 99 -7.52 -5.31 17.70
C GLU A 99 -8.60 -4.64 16.85
N LEU A 100 -8.19 -3.84 15.85
CA LEU A 100 -9.12 -3.09 15.01
C LEU A 100 -9.68 -3.91 13.83
N GLY A 101 -9.05 -5.03 13.48
CA GLY A 101 -9.46 -5.87 12.36
C GLY A 101 -9.29 -5.21 10.98
N ALA A 102 -8.35 -4.28 10.85
CA ALA A 102 -8.06 -3.61 9.58
C ALA A 102 -7.50 -4.60 8.55
N ILE A 103 -7.95 -4.46 7.30
CA ILE A 103 -7.50 -5.27 6.17
C ILE A 103 -6.38 -4.51 5.45
N VAL A 104 -5.19 -5.09 5.41
CA VAL A 104 -4.03 -4.53 4.68
C VAL A 104 -4.09 -4.95 3.24
N MET A 105 -4.11 -3.98 2.33
CA MET A 105 -4.10 -4.17 0.89
C MET A 105 -2.68 -4.52 0.42
N LYS A 106 -2.33 -5.81 0.45
CA LYS A 106 -1.01 -6.33 0.11
C LYS A 106 -0.67 -6.25 -1.38
N GLY A 107 -1.67 -6.13 -2.25
CA GLY A 107 -1.47 -5.89 -3.68
C GLY A 107 -1.64 -4.43 -4.12
N TYR A 108 -1.72 -3.49 -3.18
CA TYR A 108 -1.88 -2.07 -3.49
C TYR A 108 -0.60 -1.50 -4.14
N ASN A 109 -0.74 -0.91 -5.33
CA ASN A 109 0.35 -0.39 -6.16
C ASN A 109 0.10 1.09 -6.51
N ILE A 110 1.18 1.88 -6.56
CA ILE A 110 1.10 3.26 -7.04
C ILE A 110 0.80 3.34 -8.54
N VAL A 111 0.31 4.47 -9.01
CA VAL A 111 0.03 4.71 -10.44
C VAL A 111 0.93 5.77 -11.07
N GLY A 112 1.78 6.42 -10.28
CA GLY A 112 2.68 7.44 -10.79
C GLY A 112 3.65 7.96 -9.73
N ASP A 113 4.37 9.02 -10.08
CA ASP A 113 5.46 9.55 -9.26
C ASP A 113 4.95 10.50 -8.16
N GLY A 114 5.27 10.16 -6.91
CA GLY A 114 5.08 11.07 -5.78
C GLY A 114 3.64 11.23 -5.29
N THR A 115 3.47 12.09 -4.29
CA THR A 115 2.21 12.33 -3.60
C THR A 115 1.04 12.76 -4.50
N PRO A 116 1.20 13.66 -5.50
CA PRO A 116 0.08 14.03 -6.38
C PRO A 116 -0.48 12.84 -7.16
N ALA A 117 0.39 11.95 -7.65
CA ALA A 117 -0.03 10.75 -8.37
C ALA A 117 -0.68 9.69 -7.46
N ALA A 118 -0.47 9.77 -6.15
CA ALA A 118 -1.21 8.95 -5.19
C ALA A 118 -2.56 9.59 -4.83
N LEU A 119 -2.58 10.90 -4.53
CA LEU A 119 -3.75 11.56 -3.95
C LEU A 119 -4.76 12.04 -4.99
N LEU A 120 -4.35 12.53 -6.17
CA LEU A 120 -5.30 12.98 -7.20
C LEU A 120 -6.23 11.84 -7.64
N PRO A 121 -5.74 10.63 -7.97
CA PRO A 121 -6.61 9.50 -8.27
C PRO A 121 -7.61 9.14 -7.16
N ILE A 122 -7.19 9.17 -5.90
CA ILE A 122 -8.09 8.88 -4.76
C ILE A 122 -9.18 9.95 -4.65
N LEU A 123 -8.78 11.23 -4.77
CA LEU A 123 -9.65 12.36 -4.46
C LEU A 123 -10.46 12.87 -5.66
N THR A 124 -10.12 12.47 -6.88
CA THR A 124 -10.78 12.96 -8.12
C THR A 124 -11.14 11.85 -9.11
N GLY A 125 -10.62 10.64 -8.92
CA GLY A 125 -10.74 9.54 -9.88
C GLY A 125 -9.85 9.70 -11.12
N GLN A 126 -9.06 10.77 -11.19
CA GLN A 126 -8.30 11.17 -12.38
C GLN A 126 -6.80 11.32 -12.09
N THR A 127 -5.98 11.12 -13.11
CA THR A 127 -4.56 11.48 -13.12
C THR A 127 -4.38 12.99 -13.27
N GLU A 128 -3.19 13.52 -12.97
CA GLU A 128 -2.89 14.93 -13.19
C GLU A 128 -3.01 15.34 -14.67
N GLN A 129 -2.75 14.41 -15.59
CA GLN A 129 -2.80 14.62 -17.04
C GLN A 129 -4.23 14.69 -17.59
N GLU A 130 -5.19 14.05 -16.92
CA GLU A 130 -6.61 14.10 -17.26
C GLU A 130 -7.31 15.36 -16.71
N LEU A 131 -6.68 16.00 -15.73
CA LEU A 131 -7.17 17.20 -15.07
C LEU A 131 -6.77 18.47 -15.85
N PRO A 132 -7.51 19.59 -15.66
CA PRO A 132 -7.09 20.88 -16.21
C PRO A 132 -5.66 21.23 -15.82
N GLU A 133 -4.88 21.77 -16.77
CA GLU A 133 -3.50 22.21 -16.51
C GLU A 133 -3.48 23.18 -15.32
N SER A 134 -2.74 22.85 -14.27
CA SER A 134 -2.66 23.66 -13.05
C SER A 134 -1.22 23.91 -12.60
N ARG A 135 -0.22 23.46 -13.36
CA ARG A 135 1.19 23.66 -13.04
C ARG A 135 1.60 25.13 -13.12
N ARG A 136 2.47 25.55 -12.23
CA ARG A 136 3.03 26.91 -12.22
C ARG A 136 3.90 27.15 -13.44
N GLY A 137 3.85 28.37 -13.97
CA GLY A 137 4.62 28.75 -15.14
C GLY A 137 4.07 28.25 -16.47
N HIS A 138 2.99 27.45 -16.47
CA HIS A 138 2.33 27.00 -17.70
C HIS A 138 1.24 27.99 -18.16
N LYS A 139 1.22 28.26 -19.48
CA LYS A 139 0.24 29.15 -20.11
C LYS A 139 -1.17 28.55 -19.98
N GLY A 140 -2.12 29.37 -19.52
CA GLY A 140 -3.52 28.94 -19.35
C GLY A 140 -3.79 28.09 -18.11
N ALA A 141 -2.78 27.87 -17.24
CA ALA A 141 -2.96 27.08 -16.04
C ALA A 141 -4.03 27.68 -15.10
N VAL A 142 -4.88 26.83 -14.53
CA VAL A 142 -5.93 27.21 -13.57
C VAL A 142 -5.56 26.78 -12.15
N THR A 143 -6.27 27.29 -11.15
CA THR A 143 -6.15 26.81 -9.77
C THR A 143 -6.83 25.44 -9.63
N VAL A 144 -6.40 24.66 -8.64
CA VAL A 144 -6.89 23.28 -8.50
C VAL A 144 -8.34 23.22 -7.98
N ASP A 145 -8.95 24.35 -7.61
CA ASP A 145 -10.38 24.48 -7.28
C ASP A 145 -11.29 23.92 -8.38
N LYS A 146 -10.81 23.87 -9.63
CA LYS A 146 -11.57 23.38 -10.79
C LYS A 146 -11.59 21.85 -10.94
N PHE A 147 -10.87 21.12 -10.10
CA PHE A 147 -10.84 19.66 -10.17
C PHE A 147 -12.13 19.04 -9.59
N PRO A 148 -12.52 17.84 -10.04
CA PRO A 148 -13.73 17.16 -9.58
C PRO A 148 -13.49 16.48 -8.23
N TRP A 149 -13.25 17.28 -7.19
CA TRP A 149 -12.90 16.77 -5.87
C TRP A 149 -14.04 16.03 -5.17
N ILE A 150 -13.72 14.89 -4.56
CA ILE A 150 -14.64 14.04 -3.79
C ILE A 150 -15.26 14.80 -2.61
N TRP A 151 -14.53 15.74 -2.01
CA TRP A 151 -15.05 16.53 -0.89
C TRP A 151 -16.19 17.47 -1.29
N ASN A 152 -16.29 17.87 -2.56
CA ASN A 152 -17.44 18.65 -3.03
C ASN A 152 -18.71 17.79 -2.98
N GLN A 153 -18.63 16.57 -3.52
CA GLN A 153 -19.73 15.60 -3.46
C GLN A 153 -20.10 15.24 -2.01
N LEU A 154 -19.11 15.08 -1.12
CA LEU A 154 -19.36 14.83 0.30
C LEU A 154 -20.11 16.00 0.96
N LYS A 155 -19.68 17.25 0.73
CA LYS A 155 -20.36 18.44 1.25
C LYS A 155 -21.81 18.52 0.78
N ASP A 156 -22.06 18.24 -0.50
CA ASP A 156 -23.42 18.19 -1.07
C ASP A 156 -24.29 17.10 -0.42
N ASN A 157 -23.67 16.08 0.16
CA ASN A 157 -24.33 15.00 0.91
C ASN A 157 -24.29 15.20 2.43
N GLY A 158 -24.10 16.45 2.90
CA GLY A 158 -24.23 16.80 4.30
C GLY A 158 -23.00 16.54 5.17
N TYR A 159 -21.88 16.11 4.57
CA TYR A 159 -20.64 15.90 5.31
C TYR A 159 -20.02 17.21 5.79
N VAL A 160 -19.46 17.17 6.99
CA VAL A 160 -18.45 18.14 7.43
C VAL A 160 -17.09 17.60 7.03
N THR A 161 -16.24 18.45 6.46
CA THR A 161 -14.99 18.06 5.81
C THR A 161 -13.77 18.72 6.44
N GLN A 162 -12.68 17.97 6.62
CA GLN A 162 -11.38 18.51 7.01
C GLN A 162 -10.22 17.93 6.20
N TRP A 163 -9.23 18.78 5.92
CA TRP A 163 -8.03 18.47 5.14
C TRP A 163 -6.83 19.23 5.68
N ALA A 164 -5.72 18.54 5.87
CA ALA A 164 -4.44 19.16 6.15
C ALA A 164 -3.25 18.30 5.78
N GLU A 165 -2.16 18.97 5.46
CA GLU A 165 -0.83 18.37 5.38
C GLU A 165 0.17 19.31 6.08
N ASP A 166 1.18 18.73 6.73
CA ASP A 166 2.28 19.52 7.29
C ASP A 166 3.40 19.72 6.24
N MET A 167 4.54 20.28 6.65
CA MET A 167 5.67 20.56 5.75
C MET A 167 5.28 21.50 4.59
N GLN A 168 4.77 22.69 4.95
CA GLN A 168 4.09 23.64 4.07
C GLN A 168 4.88 24.02 2.80
N SER A 169 6.21 23.92 2.85
CA SER A 169 7.12 24.30 1.77
C SER A 169 7.07 23.35 0.56
N VAL A 170 6.60 22.11 0.75
CA VAL A 170 6.58 21.08 -0.31
C VAL A 170 5.22 20.42 -0.47
N GLY A 171 4.15 21.03 0.05
CA GLY A 171 2.87 20.33 0.08
C GLY A 171 2.24 20.09 -1.30
N THR A 172 1.37 19.10 -1.33
CA THR A 172 0.96 18.31 -2.49
C THR A 172 0.46 19.16 -3.66
N PHE A 173 -0.48 20.08 -3.39
CA PHE A 173 -1.16 20.84 -4.44
C PHE A 173 -0.63 22.28 -4.61
N GLN A 174 0.40 22.64 -3.87
CA GLN A 174 0.95 24.00 -3.78
C GLN A 174 2.47 24.03 -3.94
N TYR A 175 3.12 22.89 -4.19
CA TYR A 175 4.54 22.91 -4.53
C TYR A 175 4.71 23.25 -6.01
N ARG A 176 4.18 22.40 -6.90
CA ARG A 176 4.26 22.58 -8.36
C ARG A 176 2.99 23.16 -8.99
N LEU A 177 1.83 22.94 -8.37
CA LEU A 177 0.55 23.40 -8.89
C LEU A 177 0.19 24.78 -8.35
N LYS A 178 -0.80 25.43 -8.96
CA LYS A 178 -1.30 26.75 -8.58
C LYS A 178 -2.02 26.78 -7.23
N GLY A 179 -2.18 25.65 -6.54
CA GLY A 179 -2.88 25.57 -5.27
C GLY A 179 -4.37 25.89 -5.39
N PHE A 180 -5.02 25.86 -4.25
CA PHE A 180 -6.38 26.34 -4.04
C PHE A 180 -6.38 27.86 -3.89
N ARG A 181 -7.39 28.47 -4.52
CA ARG A 181 -7.75 29.86 -4.23
C ARG A 181 -8.68 29.92 -3.03
N ASP A 182 -9.70 29.07 -3.02
CA ASP A 182 -10.74 29.00 -1.99
C ASP A 182 -10.51 27.76 -1.11
N PRO A 183 -10.79 27.81 0.21
CA PRO A 183 -10.60 26.65 1.08
C PRO A 183 -11.37 25.41 0.57
N PRO A 184 -10.70 24.27 0.28
CA PRO A 184 -11.34 23.13 -0.37
C PRO A 184 -12.32 22.39 0.55
N VAL A 185 -12.15 22.52 1.86
CA VAL A 185 -12.88 21.83 2.93
C VAL A 185 -13.37 22.83 3.98
N ASP A 186 -14.25 22.40 4.88
CA ASP A 186 -14.80 23.28 5.91
C ASP A 186 -13.75 23.68 6.95
N HIS A 187 -12.92 22.72 7.35
CA HIS A 187 -11.78 22.92 8.25
C HIS A 187 -10.48 22.62 7.49
N PHE A 188 -9.81 23.67 7.01
CA PHE A 188 -8.60 23.55 6.19
C PHE A 188 -7.36 23.91 6.98
N GLY A 189 -6.45 22.96 7.22
CA GLY A 189 -5.29 23.12 8.12
C GLY A 189 -4.15 23.97 7.58
N ARG A 190 -4.14 24.28 6.28
CA ARG A 190 -3.03 25.00 5.64
C ARG A 190 -2.66 26.34 6.30
N PRO A 191 -3.60 27.21 6.74
CA PRO A 191 -3.26 28.45 7.42
C PRO A 191 -2.43 28.23 8.67
N PHE A 192 -2.70 27.16 9.43
CA PHE A 192 -1.91 26.80 10.61
C PHE A 192 -0.48 26.47 10.23
N TYR A 193 -0.26 25.50 9.34
CA TYR A 193 1.10 25.05 9.02
C TYR A 193 1.93 26.15 8.34
N ARG A 194 1.32 26.95 7.45
CA ARG A 194 1.99 28.11 6.83
C ARG A 194 2.50 29.11 7.86
N TYR A 195 1.69 29.38 8.88
CA TYR A 195 2.05 30.35 9.90
C TYR A 195 2.96 29.76 10.98
N ALA A 196 2.61 28.59 11.51
CA ALA A 196 3.31 27.95 12.62
C ALA A 196 4.73 27.54 12.25
N GLU A 197 4.93 26.94 11.07
CA GLU A 197 6.24 26.39 10.68
C GLU A 197 7.32 27.46 10.48
N GLY A 198 6.92 28.71 10.21
CA GLY A 198 7.82 29.86 10.09
C GLY A 198 8.16 30.55 11.42
N ARG A 199 7.63 30.09 12.57
CA ARG A 199 7.85 30.72 13.88
C ARG A 199 9.06 30.15 14.61
N ALA A 200 9.66 30.96 15.49
CA ALA A 200 10.71 30.52 16.41
C ALA A 200 10.28 29.38 17.35
N THR A 201 8.98 29.21 17.61
CA THR A 201 8.44 28.10 18.39
C THR A 201 8.27 26.80 17.60
N SER A 202 8.43 26.85 16.29
CA SER A 202 8.55 25.66 15.44
C SER A 202 9.97 25.12 15.55
N ARG A 203 10.09 23.97 16.21
CA ARG A 203 11.31 23.15 16.19
C ARG A 203 11.09 21.99 15.22
N PRO A 204 12.16 21.30 14.78
CA PRO A 204 12.01 20.24 13.80
C PRO A 204 10.92 19.22 14.14
N LEU A 205 10.78 18.79 15.39
CA LEU A 205 9.80 17.75 15.76
C LEU A 205 8.58 18.29 16.54
N CYS A 206 8.59 19.56 16.96
CA CYS A 206 7.62 20.07 17.93
C CYS A 206 7.08 21.47 17.56
N PHE A 207 5.82 21.72 17.93
CA PHE A 207 5.24 23.05 18.03
C PHE A 207 5.13 23.45 19.51
N GLY A 208 6.19 24.08 20.04
CA GLY A 208 6.29 24.34 21.47
C GLY A 208 6.43 23.04 22.27
N SER A 209 5.47 22.75 23.14
CA SER A 209 5.50 21.62 24.08
C SER A 209 4.86 20.32 23.57
N ILE A 210 4.25 20.33 22.38
CA ILE A 210 3.66 19.15 21.75
C ILE A 210 4.41 18.80 20.46
N THR A 211 4.41 17.53 20.09
CA THR A 211 4.98 17.11 18.81
C THR A 211 4.09 17.59 17.65
N ARG A 212 4.68 17.67 16.45
CA ARG A 212 3.95 18.04 15.24
C ARG A 212 2.80 17.08 14.95
N LEU A 213 3.03 15.79 15.16
CA LEU A 213 2.06 14.73 14.94
C LEU A 213 0.95 14.75 16.01
N GLN A 214 1.28 14.97 17.28
CA GLN A 214 0.28 15.24 18.33
C GLN A 214 -0.62 16.44 18.02
N ALA A 215 -0.07 17.54 17.49
CA ALA A 215 -0.89 18.70 17.09
C ALA A 215 -1.94 18.31 16.04
N MET A 216 -1.54 17.50 15.06
CA MET A 216 -2.41 16.99 14.01
C MET A 216 -3.50 16.05 14.58
N PHE A 217 -3.12 15.08 15.42
CA PHE A 217 -4.06 14.15 16.05
C PHE A 217 -5.05 14.82 17.00
N ASN A 218 -4.60 15.80 17.77
CA ASN A 218 -5.50 16.61 18.61
C ASN A 218 -6.56 17.31 17.76
N TRP A 219 -6.17 17.85 16.60
CA TRP A 219 -7.12 18.51 15.70
C TRP A 219 -8.12 17.53 15.08
N ILE A 220 -7.70 16.29 14.77
CA ILE A 220 -8.63 15.23 14.35
C ILE A 220 -9.62 14.89 15.47
N ARG A 221 -9.14 14.71 16.70
CA ARG A 221 -10.01 14.44 17.86
C ARG A 221 -11.03 15.56 18.04
N ASP A 222 -10.58 16.81 18.10
CA ASP A 222 -11.45 17.97 18.30
C ASP A 222 -12.54 18.06 17.22
N PHE A 223 -12.26 17.60 16.00
CA PHE A 223 -13.23 17.54 14.90
C PHE A 223 -14.31 16.47 15.11
N PHE A 224 -13.91 15.29 15.58
CA PHE A 224 -14.87 14.22 15.90
C PHE A 224 -15.71 14.58 17.13
N ASP A 225 -15.13 15.26 18.11
CA ASP A 225 -15.84 15.75 19.30
C ASP A 225 -16.81 16.89 18.98
N MET A 226 -16.43 17.82 18.09
CA MET A 226 -17.29 18.94 17.68
C MET A 226 -18.53 18.46 16.93
N TYR A 227 -18.38 17.43 16.07
CA TYR A 227 -19.44 16.97 15.19
C TYR A 227 -19.85 15.51 15.48
N PRO A 228 -20.47 15.24 16.65
CA PRO A 228 -20.77 13.85 17.05
C PRO A 228 -21.86 13.21 16.18
N GLN A 229 -22.76 14.01 15.59
CA GLN A 229 -23.92 13.52 14.84
C GLN A 229 -23.77 13.67 13.33
N GLN A 230 -22.97 14.63 12.87
CA GLN A 230 -22.81 14.90 11.44
C GLN A 230 -21.89 13.85 10.81
N PRO A 231 -22.16 13.42 9.56
CA PRO A 231 -21.22 12.61 8.82
C PRO A 231 -19.93 13.41 8.57
N LYS A 232 -18.78 12.75 8.70
CA LYS A 232 -17.46 13.40 8.69
C LYS A 232 -16.58 12.83 7.58
N PHE A 233 -15.87 13.69 6.85
CA PHE A 233 -14.74 13.30 6.02
C PHE A 233 -13.50 14.02 6.53
N SER A 234 -12.56 13.25 7.06
CA SER A 234 -11.33 13.77 7.63
C SER A 234 -10.16 13.15 6.90
N PHE A 235 -9.38 13.94 6.19
CA PHE A 235 -8.14 13.47 5.56
C PHE A 235 -6.94 14.31 6.03
N LEU A 236 -5.96 13.69 6.68
CA LEU A 236 -4.74 14.39 7.09
C LEU A 236 -3.50 13.60 6.68
N PHE A 237 -2.44 14.32 6.32
CA PHE A 237 -1.23 13.74 5.76
C PHE A 237 0.03 14.31 6.45
N HIS A 238 0.87 13.43 6.99
CA HIS A 238 2.06 13.81 7.74
C HIS A 238 3.34 13.47 6.96
N SER A 239 4.06 14.50 6.53
CA SER A 239 5.28 14.37 5.73
C SER A 239 6.55 14.52 6.57
N TYR A 240 6.51 15.29 7.67
CA TYR A 240 7.74 15.73 8.32
C TYR A 240 8.60 14.59 8.91
N TYR A 241 7.99 13.52 9.39
CA TYR A 241 8.73 12.38 9.96
C TYR A 241 9.35 11.43 8.92
N SER A 242 8.97 11.55 7.64
CA SER A 242 9.28 10.49 6.66
C SER A 242 9.70 10.97 5.27
N HIS A 243 9.34 12.17 4.83
CA HIS A 243 9.56 12.66 3.45
C HIS A 243 11.03 12.57 3.01
N ASN A 244 11.96 13.12 3.81
CA ASN A 244 13.39 13.12 3.45
C ASN A 244 14.13 11.85 3.86
N SER A 245 13.69 11.22 4.96
CA SER A 245 14.24 10.00 5.52
C SER A 245 13.21 9.40 6.47
N ASN A 246 13.11 8.07 6.49
CA ASN A 246 12.19 7.39 7.39
C ASN A 246 12.74 7.23 8.83
N ASN A 247 13.90 7.81 9.15
CA ASN A 247 14.55 7.65 10.46
C ASN A 247 13.75 8.24 11.64
N HIS A 248 12.87 9.22 11.40
CA HIS A 248 12.00 9.78 12.45
C HIS A 248 10.63 9.08 12.53
N LEU A 249 10.29 8.23 11.57
CA LEU A 249 9.02 7.51 11.56
C LEU A 249 8.79 6.68 12.83
N PRO A 250 9.80 6.02 13.45
CA PRO A 250 9.59 5.29 14.71
C PRO A 250 9.04 6.15 15.85
N TYR A 251 9.22 7.48 15.83
CA TYR A 251 8.62 8.38 16.83
C TYR A 251 7.10 8.44 16.74
N ALA A 252 6.51 8.09 15.59
CA ALA A 252 5.07 8.04 15.41
C ALA A 252 4.42 6.78 15.97
N ASP A 253 5.15 5.72 16.30
CA ASP A 253 4.52 4.43 16.63
C ASP A 253 3.66 4.53 17.90
N ASP A 254 4.20 5.12 18.96
CA ASP A 254 3.45 5.30 20.22
C ASP A 254 2.35 6.35 20.08
N GLU A 255 2.58 7.43 19.33
CA GLU A 255 1.59 8.50 19.14
C GLU A 255 0.39 8.06 18.30
N LEU A 256 0.63 7.36 17.19
CA LEU A 256 -0.44 6.87 16.32
C LEU A 256 -1.19 5.71 16.98
N PHE A 257 -0.50 4.81 17.69
CA PHE A 257 -1.15 3.80 18.51
C PHE A 257 -2.09 4.44 19.55
N ALA A 258 -1.59 5.38 20.36
CA ALA A 258 -2.39 6.02 21.40
C ALA A 258 -3.58 6.80 20.82
N PHE A 259 -3.39 7.49 19.68
CA PHE A 259 -4.47 8.16 18.97
C PHE A 259 -5.55 7.17 18.52
N LEU A 260 -5.17 6.07 17.85
CA LEU A 260 -6.14 5.08 17.37
C LEU A 260 -6.87 4.36 18.51
N GLN A 261 -6.16 4.08 19.60
CA GLN A 261 -6.74 3.51 20.81
C GLN A 261 -7.80 4.46 21.39
N MET A 262 -7.47 5.75 21.54
CA MET A 262 -8.43 6.76 22.01
C MET A 262 -9.65 6.86 21.08
N MET A 263 -9.45 6.89 19.76
CA MET A 263 -10.55 6.93 18.79
C MET A 263 -11.47 5.70 18.90
N GLN A 264 -10.92 4.54 19.24
CA GLN A 264 -11.71 3.32 19.52
C GLN A 264 -12.46 3.43 20.85
N GLU A 265 -11.77 3.77 21.94
CA GLU A 265 -12.33 3.84 23.30
C GLU A 265 -13.45 4.86 23.43
N HIS A 266 -13.37 5.98 22.70
CA HIS A 266 -14.42 6.99 22.64
C HIS A 266 -15.56 6.64 21.67
N GLY A 267 -15.53 5.48 21.01
CA GLY A 267 -16.56 5.03 20.07
C GLY A 267 -16.57 5.77 18.73
N HIS A 268 -15.59 6.65 18.46
CA HIS A 268 -15.52 7.36 17.17
C HIS A 268 -15.34 6.40 15.99
N LEU A 269 -14.71 5.24 16.21
CA LEU A 269 -14.53 4.23 15.16
C LEU A 269 -15.80 3.38 14.89
N ASP A 270 -16.86 3.45 15.69
CA ASP A 270 -18.05 2.60 15.53
C ASP A 270 -18.91 2.93 14.31
N SER A 271 -18.70 4.11 13.74
CA SER A 271 -19.38 4.61 12.55
C SER A 271 -18.39 5.15 11.50
N THR A 272 -17.12 4.75 11.58
CA THR A 272 -16.05 5.29 10.73
C THR A 272 -15.38 4.21 9.88
N MET A 273 -15.35 4.43 8.56
CA MET A 273 -14.38 3.81 7.66
C MET A 273 -13.02 4.44 7.94
N LEU A 274 -12.12 3.67 8.54
CA LEU A 274 -10.77 4.11 8.86
C LEU A 274 -9.82 3.62 7.76
N ILE A 275 -9.06 4.55 7.19
CA ILE A 275 -8.00 4.28 6.23
C ILE A 275 -6.69 4.82 6.79
N ILE A 276 -5.73 3.92 7.05
CA ILE A 276 -4.35 4.31 7.33
C ILE A 276 -3.52 4.00 6.09
N MET A 277 -2.88 5.01 5.53
CA MET A 277 -2.21 4.89 4.24
C MET A 277 -0.83 5.55 4.22
N THR A 278 -0.07 5.22 3.18
CA THR A 278 1.08 5.98 2.72
C THR A 278 0.93 6.19 1.21
N ASP A 279 1.57 7.22 0.65
CA ASP A 279 1.41 7.57 -0.76
C ASP A 279 2.32 6.74 -1.68
N HIS A 280 3.58 6.58 -1.30
CA HIS A 280 4.62 5.81 -1.97
C HIS A 280 5.73 5.49 -0.97
N GLY A 281 6.70 4.64 -1.33
CA GLY A 281 7.92 4.44 -0.53
C GLY A 281 9.01 5.49 -0.79
N ALA A 282 10.20 5.28 -0.22
CA ALA A 282 11.26 6.28 -0.23
C ALA A 282 11.83 6.54 -1.65
N ARG A 283 11.66 7.77 -2.16
CA ARG A 283 12.12 8.22 -3.48
C ARG A 283 13.58 8.67 -3.51
N PHE A 284 14.06 9.30 -2.44
CA PHE A 284 15.38 9.96 -2.39
C PHE A 284 16.41 9.22 -1.53
N SER A 285 16.17 7.93 -1.25
CA SER A 285 17.08 7.10 -0.47
C SER A 285 18.05 6.35 -1.39
N SER A 286 19.25 6.02 -0.89
CA SER A 286 20.15 5.10 -1.60
C SER A 286 19.49 3.74 -1.85
N LEU A 287 18.58 3.33 -0.97
CA LEU A 287 17.76 2.13 -1.10
C LEU A 287 16.97 2.12 -2.41
N ARG A 288 16.45 3.25 -2.90
CA ARG A 288 15.69 3.35 -4.16
C ARG A 288 16.45 2.80 -5.38
N ASN A 289 17.78 2.79 -5.34
CA ASN A 289 18.63 2.26 -6.40
C ASN A 289 18.73 0.73 -6.42
N THR A 290 18.32 0.03 -5.36
CA THR A 290 18.25 -1.44 -5.32
C THR A 290 16.93 -1.93 -5.89
N HIS A 291 16.85 -3.16 -6.40
CA HIS A 291 15.58 -3.67 -6.93
C HIS A 291 14.53 -3.82 -5.83
N GLN A 292 14.93 -4.23 -4.63
CA GLN A 292 14.03 -4.20 -3.47
C GLN A 292 13.50 -2.78 -3.19
N GLY A 293 14.34 -1.74 -3.22
CA GLY A 293 13.87 -0.37 -3.00
C GLY A 293 12.97 0.15 -4.13
N LYS A 294 13.19 -0.29 -5.38
CA LYS A 294 12.27 -0.02 -6.49
C LYS A 294 10.89 -0.62 -6.23
N LEU A 295 10.81 -1.86 -5.75
CA LEU A 295 9.54 -2.49 -5.39
C LEU A 295 8.89 -1.79 -4.19
N GLU A 296 9.65 -1.52 -3.12
CA GLU A 296 9.15 -0.86 -1.92
C GLU A 296 8.62 0.55 -2.18
N GLU A 297 9.19 1.30 -3.11
CA GLU A 297 8.64 2.60 -3.52
C GLU A 297 7.25 2.46 -4.15
N ARG A 298 7.00 1.39 -4.90
CA ARG A 298 5.73 1.14 -5.61
C ARG A 298 4.65 0.48 -4.75
N LEU A 299 5.03 -0.03 -3.59
CA LEU A 299 4.18 -0.82 -2.69
C LEU A 299 4.01 -0.12 -1.33
N PRO A 300 3.26 0.99 -1.26
CA PRO A 300 2.99 1.69 -0.02
C PRO A 300 2.04 0.90 0.90
N PHE A 301 1.94 1.37 2.15
CA PHE A 301 1.00 0.84 3.12
C PHE A 301 -0.42 1.36 2.81
N MET A 302 -1.40 0.48 2.81
CA MET A 302 -2.81 0.83 2.69
C MET A 302 -3.60 -0.16 3.54
N SER A 303 -4.29 0.32 4.57
CA SER A 303 -5.19 -0.49 5.37
C SER A 303 -6.57 0.14 5.44
N ILE A 304 -7.59 -0.72 5.44
CA ILE A 304 -9.00 -0.31 5.49
C ILE A 304 -9.70 -1.08 6.60
N ARG A 305 -10.35 -0.36 7.50
CA ARG A 305 -11.26 -0.92 8.52
C ARG A 305 -12.65 -0.34 8.31
N MET A 306 -13.62 -1.22 8.12
CA MET A 306 -15.04 -0.85 8.11
C MET A 306 -15.63 -0.86 9.53
N PRO A 307 -16.68 -0.06 9.80
CA PRO A 307 -17.40 -0.10 11.07
C PRO A 307 -17.89 -1.50 11.44
N PRO A 308 -17.90 -1.90 12.73
CA PRO A 308 -18.29 -3.27 13.14
C PRO A 308 -19.67 -3.68 12.58
N LYS A 309 -20.67 -2.81 12.70
CA LYS A 309 -22.02 -3.06 12.17
C LYS A 309 -22.05 -3.30 10.66
N PHE A 310 -21.19 -2.60 9.90
CA PHE A 310 -21.07 -2.84 8.45
C PHE A 310 -20.52 -4.23 8.18
N GLN A 311 -19.53 -4.66 8.96
CA GLN A 311 -18.92 -5.97 8.77
C GLN A 311 -19.91 -7.11 9.01
N ASP A 312 -20.75 -6.96 10.04
CA ASP A 312 -21.79 -7.94 10.39
C ASP A 312 -22.93 -7.96 9.36
N GLN A 313 -23.33 -6.78 8.86
CA GLN A 313 -24.43 -6.65 7.91
C GLN A 313 -24.06 -7.06 6.49
N TYR A 314 -22.80 -6.87 6.08
CA TYR A 314 -22.35 -7.09 4.71
C TYR A 314 -21.16 -8.07 4.61
N PRO A 315 -21.33 -9.32 5.06
CA PRO A 315 -20.23 -10.31 5.10
C PRO A 315 -19.66 -10.64 3.71
N THR A 316 -20.49 -10.59 2.66
CA THR A 316 -20.04 -10.79 1.27
C THR A 316 -19.12 -9.68 0.81
N ILE A 317 -19.46 -8.41 1.11
CA ILE A 317 -18.60 -7.27 0.79
C ILE A 317 -17.28 -7.37 1.57
N MET A 318 -17.34 -7.74 2.85
CA MET A 318 -16.13 -7.94 3.64
C MET A 318 -15.27 -9.10 3.12
N ARG A 319 -15.89 -10.17 2.59
CA ARG A 319 -15.16 -11.23 1.89
C ARG A 319 -14.47 -10.70 0.64
N ASN A 320 -15.15 -9.90 -0.17
CA ASN A 320 -14.56 -9.30 -1.37
C ASN A 320 -13.37 -8.41 -1.02
N LEU A 321 -13.52 -7.53 -0.02
CA LEU A 321 -12.43 -6.68 0.46
C LEU A 321 -11.21 -7.50 0.93
N ARG A 322 -11.43 -8.59 1.66
CA ARG A 322 -10.34 -9.51 2.07
C ARG A 322 -9.67 -10.20 0.88
N LEU A 323 -10.43 -10.63 -0.14
CA LEU A 323 -9.86 -11.23 -1.35
C LEU A 323 -9.07 -10.19 -2.15
N ASN A 324 -9.62 -8.99 -2.33
CA ASN A 324 -8.98 -7.87 -3.02
C ASN A 324 -7.71 -7.41 -2.33
N SER A 325 -7.58 -7.61 -1.02
CA SER A 325 -6.34 -7.33 -0.30
C SER A 325 -5.13 -8.09 -0.84
N HIS A 326 -5.36 -9.19 -1.58
CA HIS A 326 -4.34 -10.00 -2.24
C HIS A 326 -4.27 -9.80 -3.77
N ARG A 327 -5.01 -8.82 -4.32
CA ARG A 327 -5.08 -8.55 -5.76
C ARG A 327 -4.48 -7.19 -6.09
N LEU A 328 -4.18 -6.96 -7.37
CA LEU A 328 -3.66 -5.68 -7.85
C LEU A 328 -4.72 -4.59 -7.67
N THR A 329 -4.51 -3.74 -6.67
CA THR A 329 -5.37 -2.57 -6.39
C THR A 329 -4.59 -1.28 -6.51
N THR A 330 -5.30 -0.19 -6.80
CA THR A 330 -4.71 1.12 -7.08
C THR A 330 -5.48 2.23 -6.36
N PRO A 331 -4.91 3.46 -6.32
CA PRO A 331 -5.64 4.66 -5.94
C PRO A 331 -7.04 4.82 -6.57
N PHE A 332 -7.24 4.38 -7.82
CA PHE A 332 -8.54 4.47 -8.52
C PHE A 332 -9.60 3.54 -7.92
N ASP A 333 -9.19 2.41 -7.35
CA ASP A 333 -10.12 1.47 -6.71
C ASP A 333 -10.63 2.04 -5.37
N ILE A 334 -9.80 2.84 -4.67
CA ILE A 334 -10.20 3.58 -3.48
C ILE A 334 -11.28 4.62 -3.85
N HIS A 335 -11.06 5.36 -4.94
CA HIS A 335 -12.04 6.32 -5.44
C HIS A 335 -13.39 5.65 -5.81
N ALA A 336 -13.35 4.56 -6.57
CA ALA A 336 -14.56 3.78 -6.87
C ALA A 336 -15.25 3.23 -5.61
N THR A 337 -14.49 2.93 -4.55
CA THR A 337 -15.05 2.53 -3.26
C THR A 337 -15.81 3.67 -2.59
N PHE A 338 -15.32 4.91 -2.68
CA PHE A 338 -16.07 6.09 -2.22
C PHE A 338 -17.34 6.31 -3.04
N GLU A 339 -17.25 6.24 -4.38
CA GLU A 339 -18.46 6.34 -5.22
C GLU A 339 -19.48 5.24 -4.90
N HIS A 340 -19.03 4.02 -4.61
CA HIS A 340 -19.92 2.92 -4.21
C HIS A 340 -20.58 3.22 -2.87
N LEU A 341 -19.85 3.71 -1.86
CA LEU A 341 -20.44 4.13 -0.58
C LEU A 341 -21.57 5.17 -0.75
N PHE A 342 -21.44 6.05 -1.74
CA PHE A 342 -22.41 7.11 -2.01
C PHE A 342 -23.67 6.59 -2.72
N ASN A 343 -23.51 5.53 -3.51
CA ASN A 343 -24.59 4.91 -4.30
C ASN A 343 -25.06 3.57 -3.71
N PHE A 344 -24.71 3.28 -2.47
CA PHE A 344 -24.85 1.95 -1.87
C PHE A 344 -26.29 1.41 -1.84
N HIS A 345 -27.26 2.27 -1.56
CA HIS A 345 -28.71 1.97 -1.58
C HIS A 345 -29.42 2.54 -2.81
N SER A 346 -28.68 2.82 -3.90
CA SER A 346 -29.28 3.22 -5.18
C SER A 346 -30.18 2.12 -5.73
N LEU A 347 -31.27 2.52 -6.40
CA LEU A 347 -32.17 1.60 -7.11
C LEU A 347 -31.44 0.79 -8.18
N ASN A 348 -30.46 1.43 -8.83
CA ASN A 348 -29.51 0.78 -9.70
C ASN A 348 -28.26 0.45 -8.87
N PRO A 349 -27.93 -0.84 -8.67
CA PRO A 349 -26.71 -1.23 -7.96
C PRO A 349 -25.49 -0.53 -8.55
N TYR A 350 -24.58 -0.08 -7.69
CA TYR A 350 -23.29 0.43 -8.17
C TYR A 350 -22.61 -0.64 -9.02
N GLN A 351 -22.01 -0.21 -10.12
CA GLN A 351 -21.19 -1.06 -10.97
C GLN A 351 -19.94 -0.28 -11.34
N SER A 352 -18.79 -0.91 -11.12
CA SER A 352 -17.51 -0.36 -11.55
C SER A 352 -17.52 -0.14 -13.07
N LYS A 353 -17.24 1.09 -13.49
CA LYS A 353 -17.39 1.52 -14.90
C LYS A 353 -16.23 1.09 -15.80
N SER A 354 -15.09 0.71 -15.21
CA SER A 354 -13.90 0.35 -15.97
C SER A 354 -13.00 -0.63 -15.22
N ASN A 355 -12.13 -1.32 -15.94
CA ASN A 355 -11.11 -2.19 -15.35
C ASN A 355 -10.02 -1.42 -14.59
N ARG A 356 -9.89 -0.10 -14.80
CA ARG A 356 -8.95 0.78 -14.10
C ARG A 356 -9.44 1.16 -12.70
N SER A 357 -10.75 1.17 -12.48
CA SER A 357 -11.35 1.66 -11.25
C SER A 357 -12.46 0.71 -10.82
N VAL A 358 -12.09 -0.27 -9.99
CA VAL A 358 -12.99 -1.30 -9.47
C VAL A 358 -13.19 -1.07 -7.98
N SER A 359 -14.44 -0.91 -7.56
CA SER A 359 -14.78 -0.76 -6.14
C SER A 359 -14.28 -1.95 -5.34
N LEU A 360 -13.64 -1.70 -4.19
CA LEU A 360 -13.11 -2.77 -3.33
C LEU A 360 -14.22 -3.59 -2.64
N PHE A 361 -15.48 -3.18 -2.78
CA PHE A 361 -16.64 -3.97 -2.34
C PHE A 361 -17.10 -5.00 -3.38
N GLU A 362 -16.66 -4.87 -4.63
CA GLU A 362 -16.80 -5.86 -5.70
C GLU A 362 -15.51 -6.70 -5.79
N LEU A 363 -15.48 -7.77 -6.57
CA LEU A 363 -14.25 -8.54 -6.78
C LEU A 363 -13.40 -7.90 -7.87
N VAL A 364 -12.23 -7.39 -7.50
CA VAL A 364 -11.19 -6.98 -8.46
C VAL A 364 -10.73 -8.23 -9.20
N PRO A 365 -10.60 -8.26 -10.55
CA PRO A 365 -10.19 -9.46 -11.27
C PRO A 365 -8.83 -10.00 -10.80
N GLU A 366 -8.71 -11.32 -10.62
CA GLU A 366 -7.48 -11.96 -10.13
C GLU A 366 -6.33 -11.89 -11.13
N ASN A 367 -6.66 -11.88 -12.42
CA ASN A 367 -5.75 -11.77 -13.53
C ASN A 367 -5.60 -10.32 -14.04
N ARG A 368 -6.06 -9.31 -13.28
CA ARG A 368 -5.96 -7.90 -13.67
C ARG A 368 -4.49 -7.53 -13.87
N THR A 369 -4.18 -7.06 -15.07
CA THR A 369 -2.84 -6.63 -15.46
C THR A 369 -2.59 -5.16 -15.10
N CYS A 370 -1.32 -4.75 -15.03
CA CYS A 370 -0.98 -3.33 -14.85
C CYS A 370 -1.54 -2.44 -15.97
N ALA A 371 -1.63 -2.94 -17.20
CA ALA A 371 -2.22 -2.19 -18.32
C ALA A 371 -3.73 -1.96 -18.10
N GLU A 372 -4.47 -2.97 -17.66
CA GLU A 372 -5.91 -2.82 -17.32
C GLU A 372 -6.13 -1.94 -16.10
N ALA A 373 -5.18 -1.91 -15.17
CA ALA A 373 -5.17 -1.03 -14.02
C ALA A 373 -4.66 0.39 -14.33
N ASP A 374 -4.28 0.67 -15.59
CA ASP A 374 -3.69 1.92 -16.06
C ASP A 374 -2.44 2.36 -15.28
N ILE A 375 -1.58 1.38 -14.99
CA ILE A 375 -0.27 1.56 -14.37
C ILE A 375 0.77 1.49 -15.48
N GLU A 376 1.54 2.56 -15.64
CA GLU A 376 2.68 2.52 -16.57
C GLU A 376 3.69 1.44 -16.17
N GLN A 377 4.32 0.81 -17.16
CA GLN A 377 5.19 -0.36 -16.95
C GLN A 377 6.27 -0.12 -15.89
N HIS A 378 6.85 1.07 -15.86
CA HIS A 378 7.89 1.41 -14.89
C HIS A 378 7.38 1.64 -13.46
N TRP A 379 6.06 1.82 -13.26
CA TRP A 379 5.39 1.86 -11.95
C TRP A 379 4.78 0.52 -11.53
N CYS A 380 4.65 -0.43 -12.45
CA CYS A 380 4.11 -1.76 -12.19
C CYS A 380 5.06 -2.63 -11.36
N ALA A 381 4.68 -3.01 -10.13
CA ALA A 381 5.46 -3.91 -9.28
C ALA A 381 5.19 -5.41 -9.52
N CYS A 382 4.33 -5.77 -10.48
CA CYS A 382 4.11 -7.17 -10.85
C CYS A 382 5.41 -7.81 -11.38
N LEU A 383 5.68 -9.03 -10.93
CA LEU A 383 6.81 -9.83 -11.38
C LEU A 383 6.38 -10.76 -12.52
N ASN A 384 7.31 -11.04 -13.43
CA ASN A 384 7.11 -11.92 -14.58
C ASN A 384 8.15 -13.04 -14.57
N TRP A 385 7.75 -14.23 -15.05
CA TRP A 385 8.69 -15.32 -15.31
C TRP A 385 9.43 -15.06 -16.62
N HIS A 386 10.75 -14.95 -16.56
CA HIS A 386 11.63 -14.83 -17.71
C HIS A 386 12.35 -16.15 -17.94
N SER A 387 12.26 -16.69 -19.16
CA SER A 387 13.04 -17.87 -19.53
C SER A 387 14.53 -17.54 -19.53
N ILE A 388 15.32 -18.43 -18.93
CA ILE A 388 16.78 -18.32 -18.85
C ILE A 388 17.43 -19.60 -19.37
N SER A 389 18.72 -19.55 -19.69
CA SER A 389 19.41 -20.73 -20.24
C SER A 389 19.53 -21.82 -19.17
N ILE A 390 19.26 -23.07 -19.56
CA ILE A 390 19.47 -24.24 -18.71
C ILE A 390 20.95 -24.48 -18.39
N ASP A 391 21.86 -23.92 -19.20
CA ASP A 391 23.30 -24.05 -19.05
C ASP A 391 23.88 -23.05 -18.04
N GLU A 392 23.06 -22.14 -17.50
CA GLU A 392 23.55 -21.22 -16.47
C GLU A 392 24.03 -22.00 -15.23
N PRO A 393 25.21 -21.67 -14.66
CA PRO A 393 25.77 -22.38 -13.50
C PRO A 393 24.79 -22.48 -12.31
N ILE A 394 23.99 -21.43 -12.11
CA ILE A 394 22.98 -21.37 -11.05
C ILE A 394 21.86 -22.40 -11.25
N ILE A 395 21.46 -22.68 -12.51
CA ILE A 395 20.47 -23.71 -12.83
C ILE A 395 21.05 -25.11 -12.65
N GLN A 396 22.33 -25.29 -12.98
CA GLN A 396 23.02 -26.56 -12.73
C GLN A 396 23.15 -26.85 -11.23
N GLN A 397 23.46 -25.82 -10.42
CA GLN A 397 23.45 -25.90 -8.95
C GLN A 397 22.05 -26.22 -8.43
N PHE A 398 21.02 -25.50 -8.90
CA PHE A 398 19.64 -25.72 -8.50
C PHE A 398 19.20 -27.15 -8.78
N SER A 399 19.47 -27.65 -9.99
CA SER A 399 19.08 -29.00 -10.41
C SER A 399 19.72 -30.09 -9.53
N ARG A 400 21.00 -29.92 -9.16
CA ARG A 400 21.67 -30.83 -8.20
C ARG A 400 21.05 -30.75 -6.81
N ALA A 401 20.78 -29.53 -6.31
CA ALA A 401 20.16 -29.32 -5.01
C ALA A 401 18.77 -29.97 -4.94
N VAL A 402 17.98 -29.87 -6.01
CA VAL A 402 16.65 -30.50 -6.10
C VAL A 402 16.74 -32.01 -6.09
N VAL A 403 17.61 -32.63 -6.90
CA VAL A 403 17.74 -34.09 -6.90
C VAL A 403 18.21 -34.62 -5.53
N ASN A 404 19.13 -33.90 -4.88
CA ASN A 404 19.52 -34.22 -3.49
C ASN A 404 18.34 -34.10 -2.52
N PHE A 405 17.54 -33.03 -2.64
CA PHE A 405 16.32 -32.86 -1.86
C PHE A 405 15.34 -34.03 -2.07
N LEU A 406 15.09 -34.45 -3.31
CA LEU A 406 14.20 -35.58 -3.63
C LEU A 406 14.66 -36.88 -2.95
N ASN A 407 15.94 -37.21 -3.08
CA ASN A 407 16.51 -38.43 -2.49
C ASN A 407 16.53 -38.38 -0.95
N ASN A 408 16.76 -37.19 -0.37
CA ASN A 408 16.69 -36.99 1.07
C ASN A 408 15.25 -37.09 1.59
N PHE A 409 14.27 -36.61 0.83
CA PHE A 409 12.85 -36.65 1.21
C PHE A 409 12.33 -38.08 1.37
N VAL A 410 12.79 -39.02 0.53
CA VAL A 410 12.43 -40.45 0.60
C VAL A 410 13.45 -41.30 1.37
N SER A 411 14.36 -40.67 2.13
CA SER A 411 15.54 -41.35 2.70
C SER A 411 15.21 -42.47 3.69
N ASP A 412 14.09 -42.39 4.40
CA ASP A 412 13.62 -43.44 5.31
C ASP A 412 13.15 -44.71 4.57
N HIS A 413 12.97 -44.64 3.25
CA HIS A 413 12.48 -45.72 2.40
C HIS A 413 13.44 -46.02 1.23
N LYS A 414 14.76 -45.81 1.41
CA LYS A 414 15.79 -46.11 0.41
C LYS A 414 15.79 -47.56 -0.11
N GLN A 415 15.23 -48.50 0.67
CA GLN A 415 15.08 -49.89 0.24
C GLN A 415 13.98 -50.04 -0.83
N ASP A 416 12.88 -49.28 -0.65
CA ASP A 416 11.71 -49.31 -1.54
C ASP A 416 11.89 -48.37 -2.74
N CYS A 417 12.53 -47.21 -2.55
CA CYS A 417 12.73 -46.18 -3.58
C CYS A 417 14.16 -46.16 -4.10
N ALA A 418 14.30 -46.29 -5.43
CA ALA A 418 15.56 -46.13 -6.13
C ALA A 418 16.11 -44.71 -5.99
N THR A 419 17.43 -44.60 -5.89
CA THR A 419 18.13 -43.32 -5.94
C THR A 419 17.90 -42.67 -7.30
N LEU A 420 17.33 -41.47 -7.29
CA LEU A 420 17.12 -40.67 -8.49
C LEU A 420 18.40 -39.92 -8.88
N THR A 421 18.67 -39.85 -10.17
CA THR A 421 19.70 -38.98 -10.75
C THR A 421 19.07 -38.06 -11.79
N LEU A 422 19.67 -36.88 -12.00
CA LEU A 422 19.21 -35.95 -13.03
C LEU A 422 19.43 -36.58 -14.42
N LEU A 423 18.38 -36.67 -15.22
CA LEU A 423 18.48 -37.05 -16.63
C LEU A 423 18.74 -35.80 -17.49
N ARG A 424 17.87 -34.79 -17.38
CA ARG A 424 18.02 -33.50 -18.08
C ARG A 424 17.14 -32.41 -17.48
N VAL A 425 17.48 -31.16 -17.77
CA VAL A 425 16.62 -29.99 -17.50
C VAL A 425 15.95 -29.59 -18.80
N ASN A 426 14.62 -29.46 -18.79
CA ASN A 426 13.82 -29.13 -19.95
C ASN A 426 13.61 -27.62 -20.09
N LYS A 427 13.35 -26.94 -18.98
CA LYS A 427 13.08 -25.49 -18.93
C LYS A 427 13.65 -24.89 -17.65
N ALA A 428 14.09 -23.65 -17.74
CA ALA A 428 14.45 -22.83 -16.60
C ALA A 428 13.87 -21.43 -16.75
N SER A 429 13.41 -20.85 -15.64
CA SER A 429 12.87 -19.49 -15.61
C SER A 429 13.23 -18.81 -14.30
N ARG A 430 13.39 -17.50 -14.35
CA ARG A 430 13.64 -16.62 -13.19
C ARG A 430 12.50 -15.64 -13.04
N LEU A 431 12.00 -15.47 -11.83
CA LEU A 431 10.96 -14.48 -11.54
C LEU A 431 11.64 -13.12 -11.34
N GLU A 432 11.30 -12.14 -12.18
CA GLU A 432 11.90 -10.81 -12.16
C GLU A 432 10.86 -9.70 -12.31
N ALA A 433 11.16 -8.52 -11.79
CA ALA A 433 10.40 -7.33 -12.14
C ALA A 433 10.60 -7.00 -13.61
N ASN A 434 9.62 -6.28 -14.19
CA ASN A 434 9.72 -5.90 -15.59
C ASN A 434 10.92 -4.97 -15.88
N ASP A 435 11.41 -5.06 -17.11
CA ASP A 435 12.59 -4.34 -17.59
C ASP A 435 12.49 -2.81 -17.41
N HIS A 436 11.31 -2.23 -17.58
CA HIS A 436 11.11 -0.78 -17.45
C HIS A 436 11.29 -0.32 -16.00
N LEU A 437 10.78 -1.09 -15.02
CA LEU A 437 10.99 -0.82 -13.60
C LEU A 437 12.47 -0.88 -13.23
N LEU A 438 13.19 -1.91 -13.71
CA LEU A 438 14.62 -2.09 -13.42
C LEU A 438 15.48 -1.00 -14.06
N LYS A 439 15.11 -0.52 -15.26
CA LYS A 439 15.83 0.56 -15.96
C LYS A 439 15.49 1.95 -15.45
N PHE A 440 14.33 2.16 -14.82
CA PHE A 440 13.91 3.48 -14.33
C PHE A 440 14.92 4.06 -13.32
N VAL A 441 15.18 5.36 -13.36
CA VAL A 441 16.07 6.04 -12.40
C VAL A 441 15.27 6.95 -11.49
N GLN A 442 14.63 7.92 -12.12
CA GLN A 442 13.87 9.00 -11.52
C GLN A 442 13.04 9.65 -12.64
N SER A 443 12.20 10.60 -12.29
CA SER A 443 11.58 11.47 -13.28
C SER A 443 12.61 12.49 -13.80
N SER A 444 12.62 12.70 -15.11
CA SER A 444 13.53 13.63 -15.79
C SER A 444 13.05 15.09 -15.74
N ASP A 445 11.75 15.28 -15.53
CA ASP A 445 11.10 16.56 -15.36
C ASP A 445 10.72 16.82 -13.89
N VAL A 446 10.53 18.10 -13.55
CA VAL A 446 10.19 18.53 -12.19
C VAL A 446 8.79 18.04 -11.79
N ASP A 447 7.91 17.78 -12.76
CA ASP A 447 6.50 17.43 -12.55
C ASP A 447 6.26 15.93 -12.38
N GLY A 448 7.27 15.09 -12.61
CA GLY A 448 7.14 13.65 -12.41
C GLY A 448 6.45 12.90 -13.57
N ARG A 449 6.35 13.51 -14.75
CA ARG A 449 5.57 12.98 -15.89
C ARG A 449 6.42 12.23 -16.92
N VAL A 450 7.73 12.45 -16.96
CA VAL A 450 8.63 11.94 -17.99
C VAL A 450 9.70 11.05 -17.34
N PRO A 451 9.66 9.73 -17.54
CA PRO A 451 10.60 8.82 -16.91
C PRO A 451 12.00 8.93 -17.50
N GLN A 452 13.03 8.85 -16.64
CA GLN A 452 14.41 8.67 -17.04
C GLN A 452 14.80 7.19 -16.91
N PHE A 453 15.34 6.61 -17.98
CA PHE A 453 15.81 5.22 -18.00
C PHE A 453 17.33 5.12 -18.19
N ARG A 454 17.93 4.08 -17.62
CA ARG A 454 19.30 3.63 -17.95
C ARG A 454 19.27 2.69 -19.15
N ASN A 455 20.42 2.55 -19.82
CA ASN A 455 20.58 1.65 -20.96
C ASN A 455 20.43 0.17 -20.59
N ALA A 456 20.83 -0.20 -19.36
CA ALA A 456 20.76 -1.56 -18.86
C ALA A 456 19.98 -1.64 -17.54
N PRO A 457 19.29 -2.77 -17.25
CA PRO A 457 18.62 -3.00 -15.97
C PRO A 457 19.59 -2.90 -14.79
N SER A 458 19.14 -2.38 -13.65
CA SER A 458 19.88 -2.54 -12.40
C SER A 458 19.95 -4.03 -12.03
N GLN A 459 21.15 -4.59 -11.98
CA GLN A 459 21.41 -5.98 -11.56
C GLN A 459 22.03 -5.95 -10.15
N PRO A 460 21.23 -6.04 -9.07
CA PRO A 460 21.79 -6.19 -7.74
C PRO A 460 22.40 -7.59 -7.59
N LEU A 461 23.66 -7.62 -7.16
CA LEU A 461 24.46 -8.85 -7.03
C LEU A 461 24.01 -9.75 -5.86
N ASN A 462 23.29 -9.20 -4.87
CA ASN A 462 23.02 -9.88 -3.58
C ASN A 462 21.53 -9.98 -3.23
N GLU A 463 20.64 -10.03 -4.22
CA GLU A 463 19.20 -10.17 -3.96
C GLU A 463 18.73 -11.62 -4.11
N THR A 464 17.79 -12.01 -3.24
CA THR A 464 17.12 -13.30 -3.34
C THR A 464 16.32 -13.37 -4.63
N LYS A 465 16.40 -14.51 -5.30
CA LYS A 465 15.80 -14.74 -6.62
C LYS A 465 15.00 -16.02 -6.60
N PHE A 466 13.81 -15.99 -7.20
CA PHE A 466 13.02 -17.20 -7.38
C PHE A 466 13.33 -17.81 -8.74
N TYR A 467 13.67 -19.09 -8.72
CA TYR A 467 13.92 -19.87 -9.92
C TYR A 467 12.87 -20.97 -10.03
N GLN A 468 12.47 -21.28 -11.25
CA GLN A 468 11.65 -22.43 -11.58
C GLN A 468 12.39 -23.26 -12.62
N ILE A 469 12.43 -24.57 -12.40
CA ILE A 469 12.93 -25.53 -13.40
C ILE A 469 11.91 -26.62 -13.65
N GLN A 470 11.83 -27.06 -14.90
CA GLN A 470 11.22 -28.32 -15.29
C GLN A 470 12.34 -29.29 -15.66
N PHE A 471 12.38 -30.47 -15.04
CA PHE A 471 13.48 -31.43 -15.21
C PHE A 471 12.99 -32.87 -15.17
N GLU A 472 13.85 -33.77 -15.63
CA GLU A 472 13.59 -35.20 -15.68
C GLU A 472 14.61 -35.93 -14.83
N THR A 473 14.19 -36.96 -14.09
CA THR A 473 15.10 -37.88 -13.39
C THR A 473 15.06 -39.28 -13.99
N THR A 474 16.14 -40.00 -13.79
CA THR A 474 16.23 -41.45 -14.03
C THR A 474 16.52 -42.16 -12.72
N PRO A 475 15.99 -43.37 -12.48
CA PRO A 475 15.13 -44.18 -13.34
C PRO A 475 13.69 -43.63 -13.51
N GLY A 476 13.01 -44.05 -14.58
CA GLY A 476 11.58 -43.83 -14.79
C GLY A 476 11.17 -42.54 -15.49
N GLU A 477 12.13 -41.78 -16.02
CA GLU A 477 11.91 -40.55 -16.83
C GLU A 477 10.87 -39.63 -16.19
N ALA A 478 11.07 -39.42 -14.90
CA ALA A 478 10.15 -38.72 -14.04
C ALA A 478 10.23 -37.23 -14.28
N GLN A 479 9.13 -36.61 -14.73
CA GLN A 479 9.10 -35.19 -15.04
C GLN A 479 8.59 -34.39 -13.85
N PHE A 480 9.39 -33.44 -13.39
CA PHE A 480 9.08 -32.57 -12.26
C PHE A 480 9.14 -31.11 -12.67
N GLU A 481 8.37 -30.27 -11.96
CA GLU A 481 8.50 -28.83 -11.94
C GLU A 481 8.67 -28.38 -10.49
N VAL A 482 9.63 -27.49 -10.24
CA VAL A 482 9.89 -26.98 -8.89
C VAL A 482 10.26 -25.51 -8.92
N THR A 483 9.73 -24.77 -7.95
CA THR A 483 10.10 -23.38 -7.67
C THR A 483 10.84 -23.31 -6.34
N ALA A 484 11.97 -22.59 -6.30
CA ALA A 484 12.74 -22.36 -5.08
C ALA A 484 13.28 -20.94 -5.00
N GLU A 485 13.47 -20.48 -3.77
CA GLU A 485 14.17 -19.23 -3.46
C GLU A 485 15.68 -19.50 -3.37
N TYR A 486 16.49 -18.68 -4.04
CA TYR A 486 17.94 -18.69 -3.92
C TYR A 486 18.41 -17.61 -2.95
N ASP A 487 19.14 -18.02 -1.91
CA ASP A 487 19.82 -17.15 -0.96
C ASP A 487 21.28 -16.92 -1.42
N PRO A 488 21.62 -15.74 -1.99
CA PRO A 488 22.96 -15.49 -2.53
C PRO A 488 24.02 -15.32 -1.44
N ILE A 489 23.63 -15.09 -0.17
CA ILE A 489 24.58 -14.95 0.95
C ILE A 489 25.05 -16.33 1.41
N LYS A 490 24.12 -17.28 1.49
CA LYS A 490 24.42 -18.66 1.88
C LYS A 490 24.80 -19.56 0.72
N ASP A 491 24.54 -19.12 -0.51
CA ASP A 491 24.69 -19.88 -1.75
C ASP A 491 23.88 -21.20 -1.74
N ILE A 492 22.63 -21.12 -1.28
CA ILE A 492 21.71 -22.27 -1.18
C ILE A 492 20.34 -21.96 -1.78
N PHE A 493 19.67 -23.02 -2.21
CA PHE A 493 18.25 -22.99 -2.57
C PHE A 493 17.40 -23.47 -1.39
N ASP A 494 16.41 -22.69 -0.99
CA ASP A 494 15.34 -23.14 -0.10
C ASP A 494 14.28 -23.89 -0.92
N ILE A 495 14.35 -25.21 -0.87
CA ILE A 495 13.50 -26.13 -1.63
C ILE A 495 12.48 -26.75 -0.68
N GLN A 496 11.21 -26.62 -1.03
CA GLN A 496 10.11 -27.09 -0.18
C GLN A 496 9.18 -28.00 -0.97
N LYS A 497 8.76 -29.12 -0.36
CA LYS A 497 7.93 -30.14 -1.04
C LYS A 497 6.62 -29.58 -1.61
N ARG A 498 6.06 -28.54 -0.98
CA ARG A 498 4.83 -27.87 -1.44
C ARG A 498 4.97 -27.10 -2.76
N HIS A 499 6.20 -26.82 -3.20
CA HIS A 499 6.48 -26.15 -4.48
C HIS A 499 6.98 -27.12 -5.55
N LEU A 500 7.06 -28.41 -5.24
CA LEU A 500 7.40 -29.48 -6.18
C LEU A 500 6.11 -30.09 -6.72
N SER A 501 6.04 -30.24 -8.04
CA SER A 501 4.98 -30.95 -8.75
C SER A 501 5.55 -31.98 -9.71
N ARG A 502 5.06 -33.21 -9.66
CA ARG A 502 5.24 -34.21 -10.72
C ARG A 502 4.26 -33.91 -11.86
N VAL A 503 4.79 -33.69 -13.06
CA VAL A 503 3.98 -33.28 -14.23
C VAL A 503 3.58 -34.44 -15.13
N ASN A 504 4.18 -35.63 -14.98
CA ASN A 504 3.73 -36.86 -15.63
C ASN A 504 3.20 -37.91 -14.64
N LYS A 505 2.29 -38.78 -15.09
CA LYS A 505 1.67 -39.80 -14.23
C LYS A 505 2.72 -40.80 -13.72
N TYR A 506 2.82 -40.97 -12.40
CA TYR A 506 3.72 -41.97 -11.80
C TYR A 506 3.25 -43.43 -12.03
N GLY A 507 1.93 -43.68 -12.07
CA GLY A 507 1.38 -45.03 -12.32
C GLY A 507 1.93 -46.09 -11.36
N GLU A 508 2.35 -47.22 -11.91
CA GLU A 508 2.92 -48.35 -11.13
C GLU A 508 4.36 -48.10 -10.66
N THR A 509 5.04 -47.07 -11.17
CA THR A 509 6.44 -46.79 -10.79
C THR A 509 6.63 -46.47 -9.32
N SER A 510 5.57 -46.09 -8.61
CA SER A 510 5.60 -45.76 -7.19
C SER A 510 4.74 -46.71 -6.33
N ALA A 511 4.37 -47.88 -6.86
CA ALA A 511 3.40 -48.79 -6.21
C ALA A 511 3.88 -49.36 -4.85
N CYS A 512 5.19 -49.57 -4.69
CA CYS A 512 5.84 -50.05 -3.46
C CYS A 512 5.58 -49.17 -2.22
N VAL A 513 5.38 -47.86 -2.41
CA VAL A 513 5.12 -46.90 -1.33
C VAL A 513 3.67 -46.43 -1.28
N ALA A 514 2.84 -46.83 -2.26
CA ALA A 514 1.47 -46.37 -2.45
C ALA A 514 0.59 -46.42 -1.19
N TRP A 515 0.73 -47.49 -0.41
CA TRP A 515 -0.04 -47.74 0.81
C TRP A 515 0.73 -47.42 2.09
N LYS A 516 2.06 -47.43 2.04
CA LYS A 516 2.92 -47.20 3.21
C LYS A 516 3.13 -45.71 3.48
N ARG A 517 3.41 -44.94 2.43
CA ARG A 517 3.77 -43.51 2.44
C ARG A 517 3.23 -42.82 1.18
N PRO A 518 1.91 -42.53 1.12
CA PRO A 518 1.28 -41.92 -0.05
C PRO A 518 1.95 -40.62 -0.52
N GLU A 519 2.54 -39.86 0.39
CA GLU A 519 3.27 -38.62 0.11
C GLU A 519 4.58 -38.84 -0.68
N PHE A 520 5.11 -40.07 -0.72
CA PHE A 520 6.31 -40.41 -1.49
C PHE A 520 6.00 -40.78 -2.94
N ARG A 521 4.73 -41.02 -3.29
CA ARG A 521 4.34 -41.51 -4.63
C ARG A 521 4.77 -40.61 -5.77
N GLU A 522 4.79 -39.31 -5.51
CA GLU A 522 5.21 -38.31 -6.49
C GLU A 522 6.69 -38.45 -6.88
N ILE A 523 7.52 -38.91 -5.93
CA ILE A 523 8.99 -38.91 -6.04
C ILE A 523 9.52 -40.32 -6.28
N CYS A 524 9.03 -41.30 -5.54
CA CYS A 524 9.58 -42.65 -5.47
C CYS A 524 9.45 -43.40 -6.80
N TYR A 525 10.58 -43.94 -7.27
CA TYR A 525 10.61 -45.01 -8.27
C TYR A 525 10.94 -46.33 -7.57
N CYS A 526 10.14 -47.37 -7.73
CA CYS A 526 10.29 -48.59 -6.96
C CYS A 526 11.54 -49.38 -7.35
N SER A 527 12.38 -49.70 -6.36
CA SER A 527 13.66 -50.40 -6.55
C SER A 527 13.51 -51.76 -7.22
N ASN A 528 12.40 -52.47 -6.99
CA ASN A 528 12.12 -53.77 -7.63
C ASN A 528 11.96 -53.66 -9.15
N LEU A 529 11.56 -52.51 -9.68
CA LEU A 529 11.42 -52.28 -11.12
C LEU A 529 12.78 -52.16 -11.83
N LEU A 530 13.85 -51.83 -11.10
CA LEU A 530 15.21 -51.82 -11.65
C LEU A 530 15.72 -53.22 -11.97
N VAL A 531 15.35 -54.21 -11.15
CA VAL A 531 15.79 -55.60 -11.29
C VAL A 531 15.21 -56.22 -12.56
N HIS A 532 13.95 -55.93 -12.88
CA HIS A 532 13.28 -56.45 -14.08
C HIS A 532 13.79 -55.85 -15.40
N ALA A 533 14.30 -54.62 -15.38
CA ALA A 533 14.90 -53.98 -16.56
C ALA A 533 16.21 -54.66 -16.99
N ASN A 534 17.05 -55.07 -16.02
CA ASN A 534 18.33 -55.75 -16.29
C ASN A 534 18.16 -57.21 -16.76
N VAL A 535 17.07 -57.88 -16.37
CA VAL A 535 16.75 -59.24 -16.84
C VAL A 535 16.23 -59.22 -18.28
N SER A 536 15.53 -58.16 -18.69
CA SER A 536 14.98 -58.07 -20.06
C SER A 536 16.04 -57.72 -21.11
N SER A 537 17.05 -56.92 -20.76
CA SER A 537 18.15 -56.55 -21.68
C SER A 537 19.17 -57.67 -21.91
N THR A 538 19.32 -58.60 -20.97
CA THR A 538 20.19 -59.78 -21.08
C THR A 538 19.59 -60.90 -21.93
N VAL A 539 18.26 -61.01 -22.02
CA VAL A 539 17.57 -62.02 -22.84
C VAL A 539 17.60 -61.69 -24.34
N THR A 540 17.76 -60.41 -24.72
CA THR A 540 17.90 -59.99 -26.12
C THR A 540 19.29 -60.21 -26.72
N ALA A 541 20.33 -60.44 -25.92
CA ALA A 541 21.70 -60.64 -26.41
C ALA A 541 22.06 -62.11 -26.73
N THR A 542 21.16 -63.07 -26.51
CA THR A 542 21.41 -64.52 -26.69
C THR A 542 20.58 -65.16 -27.81
N LYS A 543 19.97 -64.37 -28.70
CA LYS A 543 19.28 -64.87 -29.90
C LYS A 543 19.78 -64.16 -31.15
N LEU A 544 21.03 -64.41 -31.52
CA LEU A 544 21.57 -64.25 -32.87
C LEU A 544 22.78 -65.19 -32.98
N ASP A 545 22.49 -66.45 -33.34
CA ASP A 545 23.34 -67.35 -34.13
C ASP A 545 22.40 -68.21 -35.00
#